data_AF-A0A2E5NLZ8-F1
#
_entry.id   AF-A0A2E5NLZ8-F1
#
_cell.length_a   1.000
_cell.length_b   1.000
_cell.length_c   1.000
_cell.angle_alpha   90.00
_cell.angle_beta   90.00
_cell.angle_gamma   90.00
#
_symmetry.space_group_name_H-M   'P 1'
#
loop_
_entity.id
_entity.type
_entity.pdbx_description
1 polymer ?
#
loop_
_entity_poly.entity_id
_entity_poly.type
_entity_poly.pdbx_seq_one_letter_code
_entity_poly.pdbx_strand_id
1 'polypeptide(L)'
;MKFYKTLFLTLAASFAFTPVQAQDEATSLQELLDLVEQGSARDNQAEAERIAAFEAANADQDQLLVDGNTQKANEEARSARLETQFEENELLISDVTEQLDTRLGSLRELFGVLQQVAGDARGLFEASLTNVEFPGRSDFLTELAAKMGSSDQLASIEEIEQLWFELQREATELGRVKRISNFELITADGEVVTEDVVRVGGFNLVADGRYLQHNPETNSVSELQRQPEQGRFTGSTSDIMGAQPGDGVVQFGLDPTSGQILGLLVETPNLTERVQQGGIVGYVIITLGIFGVLLSLERMISLWISGRKVNAQLKNDTPDTGNALGRVLTAYDGNRNADVETLELKLGEAIL
;
A
#
# COMPACT_ATOMS: atom_id res chain seq x y z
N MET A 1 59.13 -2.10 -20.32
CA MET A 1 59.01 -0.63 -20.20
C MET A 1 59.65 -0.22 -18.87
N LYS A 2 60.69 0.64 -18.90
CA LYS A 2 61.45 1.24 -17.76
C LYS A 2 62.38 0.28 -17.00
N PHE A 3 63.68 0.18 -17.29
CA PHE A 3 64.80 1.08 -16.93
C PHE A 3 64.89 1.43 -15.44
N TYR A 4 65.76 0.73 -14.68
CA TYR A 4 66.55 1.24 -13.54
C TYR A 4 67.84 0.40 -13.44
N LYS A 5 68.95 0.96 -13.93
CA LYS A 5 70.02 1.64 -13.17
C LYS A 5 71.08 0.67 -12.62
N THR A 6 72.16 0.62 -13.37
CA THR A 6 73.53 0.30 -12.98
C THR A 6 73.93 0.91 -11.63
N LEU A 7 74.52 0.09 -10.75
CA LEU A 7 75.47 0.55 -9.73
C LEU A 7 76.69 -0.37 -9.75
N PHE A 8 77.81 0.21 -10.18
CA PHE A 8 79.17 -0.30 -10.07
C PHE A 8 79.59 -0.38 -8.60
N LEU A 9 80.28 -1.45 -8.19
CA LEU A 9 81.43 -1.31 -7.28
C LEU A 9 82.45 -2.46 -7.49
N THR A 10 83.33 -2.22 -8.45
CA THR A 10 84.79 -2.45 -8.41
C THR A 10 85.35 -3.68 -7.69
N LEU A 11 85.65 -4.69 -8.51
CA LEU A 11 86.75 -5.63 -8.37
C LEU A 11 88.08 -4.87 -8.40
N ALA A 12 88.79 -4.80 -7.27
CA ALA A 12 90.14 -4.24 -7.17
C ALA A 12 91.13 -5.34 -6.78
N ALA A 13 91.50 -6.19 -7.75
CA ALA A 13 92.62 -7.11 -7.61
C ALA A 13 93.94 -6.34 -7.81
N SER A 14 94.40 -5.68 -6.75
CA SER A 14 95.76 -5.11 -6.69
C SER A 14 96.74 -6.21 -6.26
N PHE A 15 97.38 -6.86 -7.24
CA PHE A 15 98.60 -7.63 -7.01
C PHE A 15 99.74 -6.65 -6.73
N ALA A 16 99.89 -6.25 -5.47
CA ALA A 16 101.07 -5.55 -4.99
C ALA A 16 102.16 -6.59 -4.71
N PHE A 17 103.14 -6.68 -5.61
CA PHE A 17 104.44 -7.30 -5.35
C PHE A 17 105.12 -6.52 -4.22
N THR A 18 105.11 -7.04 -3.00
CA THR A 18 105.98 -6.56 -1.93
C THR A 18 107.38 -7.16 -2.12
N PRO A 19 108.45 -6.37 -2.08
CA PRO A 19 109.81 -6.88 -2.16
C PRO A 19 110.10 -7.74 -0.93
N VAL A 20 110.66 -8.93 -1.16
CA VAL A 20 111.30 -9.76 -0.14
C VAL A 20 112.40 -8.90 0.50
N GLN A 21 112.19 -8.45 1.74
CA GLN A 21 113.27 -7.86 2.52
C GLN A 21 114.26 -8.97 2.86
N ALA A 22 115.49 -8.77 2.41
CA ALA A 22 116.65 -9.56 2.78
C ALA A 22 116.80 -9.57 4.31
N GLN A 23 116.97 -10.77 4.83
CA GLN A 23 117.16 -11.10 6.23
C GLN A 23 118.63 -10.81 6.58
N ASP A 24 118.88 -10.01 7.61
CA ASP A 24 120.22 -9.77 8.12
C ASP A 24 120.86 -11.09 8.58
N GLU A 25 122.06 -11.40 8.05
CA GLU A 25 122.89 -12.54 8.45
C GLU A 25 123.49 -12.29 9.85
N ALA A 26 123.04 -13.08 10.84
CA ALA A 26 123.55 -13.06 12.20
C ALA A 26 125.03 -13.48 12.26
N THR A 27 125.88 -12.65 12.89
CA THR A 27 127.35 -12.78 12.84
C THR A 27 127.98 -13.49 14.06
N SER A 28 127.18 -14.10 14.95
CA SER A 28 127.64 -14.98 16.03
C SER A 28 126.59 -16.04 16.43
N LEU A 29 127.03 -17.22 16.88
CA LEU A 29 126.14 -18.32 17.30
C LEU A 29 125.23 -17.94 18.50
N GLN A 30 125.68 -16.99 19.31
CA GLN A 30 124.94 -16.45 20.46
C GLN A 30 123.85 -15.46 20.01
N GLU A 31 124.11 -14.58 19.04
CA GLU A 31 123.08 -13.69 18.46
C GLU A 31 122.01 -14.47 17.70
N LEU A 32 122.38 -15.57 17.03
CA LEU A 32 121.43 -16.44 16.34
C LEU A 32 120.53 -17.19 17.34
N LEU A 33 121.06 -17.55 18.51
CA LEU A 33 120.28 -18.12 19.61
C LEU A 33 119.31 -17.08 20.20
N ASP A 34 119.76 -15.86 20.47
CA ASP A 34 118.91 -14.77 20.99
C ASP A 34 117.82 -14.35 19.99
N LEU A 35 118.13 -14.35 18.68
CA LEU A 35 117.15 -14.05 17.62
C LEU A 35 116.10 -15.17 17.48
N VAL A 36 116.51 -16.42 17.67
CA VAL A 36 115.60 -17.60 17.68
C VAL A 36 114.78 -17.64 18.97
N GLU A 37 115.34 -17.27 20.12
CA GLU A 37 114.61 -17.21 21.40
C GLU A 37 113.59 -16.07 21.40
N GLN A 38 113.96 -14.86 20.93
CA GLN A 38 113.02 -13.75 20.76
C GLN A 38 111.99 -14.02 19.66
N GLY A 39 112.39 -14.66 18.56
CA GLY A 39 111.48 -15.11 17.50
C GLY A 39 110.49 -16.14 18.02
N SER A 40 110.95 -17.15 18.76
CA SER A 40 110.10 -18.18 19.37
C SER A 40 109.15 -17.61 20.42
N ALA A 41 109.58 -16.63 21.22
CA ALA A 41 108.71 -15.95 22.18
C ALA A 41 107.62 -15.11 21.47
N ARG A 42 107.97 -14.39 20.40
CA ARG A 42 107.00 -13.65 19.56
C ARG A 42 106.03 -14.58 18.85
N ASP A 43 106.52 -15.66 18.26
CA ASP A 43 105.72 -16.64 17.54
C ASP A 43 104.77 -17.37 18.49
N ASN A 44 105.22 -17.73 19.70
CA ASN A 44 104.36 -18.31 20.74
C ASN A 44 103.28 -17.33 21.22
N GLN A 45 103.59 -16.04 21.36
CA GLN A 45 102.60 -15.03 21.74
C GLN A 45 101.57 -14.80 20.62
N ALA A 46 102.03 -14.69 19.37
CA ALA A 46 101.16 -14.54 18.21
C ALA A 46 100.27 -15.78 17.99
N GLU A 47 100.82 -16.98 18.20
CA GLU A 47 100.06 -18.24 18.16
C GLU A 47 98.99 -18.28 19.25
N ALA A 48 99.33 -17.89 20.49
CA ALA A 48 98.39 -17.83 21.59
C ALA A 48 97.24 -16.83 21.34
N GLU A 49 97.55 -15.64 20.80
CA GLU A 49 96.55 -14.65 20.39
C GLU A 49 95.62 -15.19 19.29
N ARG A 50 96.19 -15.93 18.32
CA ARG A 50 95.45 -16.52 17.21
C ARG A 50 94.55 -17.66 17.64
N ILE A 51 95.01 -18.51 18.57
CA ILE A 51 94.21 -19.58 19.18
C ILE A 51 93.07 -18.96 19.99
N ALA A 52 93.35 -17.95 20.82
CA ALA A 52 92.31 -17.26 21.60
C ALA A 52 91.27 -16.58 20.69
N ALA A 53 91.70 -15.94 19.61
CA ALA A 53 90.80 -15.34 18.62
C ALA A 53 89.98 -16.40 17.87
N PHE A 54 90.57 -17.56 17.54
CA PHE A 54 89.86 -18.66 16.90
C PHE A 54 88.81 -19.28 17.84
N GLU A 55 89.15 -19.51 19.11
CA GLU A 55 88.22 -20.03 20.11
C GLU A 55 87.07 -19.05 20.35
N ALA A 56 87.34 -17.74 20.45
CA ALA A 56 86.32 -16.71 20.56
C ALA A 56 85.40 -16.68 19.33
N ALA A 57 85.96 -16.70 18.13
CA ALA A 57 85.18 -16.71 16.89
C ALA A 57 84.33 -17.98 16.74
N ASN A 58 84.84 -19.14 17.18
CA ASN A 58 84.08 -20.39 17.19
C ASN A 58 82.92 -20.34 18.18
N ALA A 59 83.14 -19.80 19.39
CA ALA A 59 82.08 -19.59 20.38
C ALA A 59 81.01 -18.61 19.87
N ASP A 60 81.40 -17.52 19.20
CA ASP A 60 80.47 -16.59 18.56
C ASP A 60 79.64 -17.26 17.45
N GLN A 61 80.27 -18.13 16.64
CA GLN A 61 79.59 -18.89 15.59
C GLN A 61 78.58 -19.88 16.17
N ASP A 62 78.96 -20.60 17.23
CA ASP A 62 78.07 -21.52 17.95
C ASP A 62 76.88 -20.75 18.55
N GLN A 63 77.11 -19.58 19.15
CA GLN A 63 76.05 -18.73 19.69
C GLN A 63 75.08 -18.25 18.59
N LEU A 64 75.61 -17.75 17.46
CA LEU A 64 74.78 -17.34 16.32
C LEU A 64 73.95 -18.48 15.75
N LEU A 65 74.50 -19.70 15.72
CA LEU A 65 73.83 -20.89 15.24
C LEU A 65 72.70 -21.31 16.20
N VAL A 66 72.95 -21.24 17.52
CA VAL A 66 71.93 -21.46 18.56
C VAL A 66 70.82 -20.43 18.46
N ASP A 67 71.16 -19.13 18.40
CA ASP A 67 70.19 -18.04 18.31
C ASP A 67 69.33 -18.15 17.04
N GLY A 68 69.96 -18.45 15.89
CA GLY A 68 69.27 -18.66 14.62
C GLY A 68 68.32 -19.86 14.66
N ASN A 69 68.73 -20.97 15.27
CA ASN A 69 67.88 -22.15 15.46
C ASN A 69 66.71 -21.85 16.40
N THR A 70 66.93 -21.10 17.48
CA THR A 70 65.87 -20.68 18.40
C THR A 70 64.88 -19.75 17.70
N GLN A 71 65.35 -18.79 16.91
CA GLN A 71 64.49 -17.88 16.16
C GLN A 71 63.65 -18.63 15.11
N LYS A 72 64.28 -19.56 14.38
CA LYS A 72 63.58 -20.44 13.43
C LYS A 72 62.47 -21.23 14.13
N ALA A 73 62.77 -21.89 15.25
CA ALA A 73 61.79 -22.66 15.99
C ALA A 73 60.62 -21.80 16.51
N ASN A 74 60.89 -20.58 16.94
CA ASN A 74 59.86 -19.64 17.39
C ASN A 74 58.94 -19.18 16.25
N GLU A 75 59.50 -18.87 15.07
CA GLU A 75 58.70 -18.50 13.90
C GLU A 75 57.92 -19.69 13.33
N GLU A 76 58.48 -20.90 13.34
CA GLU A 76 57.75 -22.13 12.99
C GLU A 76 56.56 -22.37 13.93
N ALA A 77 56.76 -22.23 15.25
CA ALA A 77 55.68 -22.35 16.23
C ALA A 77 54.62 -21.24 16.10
N ARG A 78 55.03 -20.03 15.68
CA ARG A 78 54.11 -18.93 15.37
C ARG A 78 53.31 -19.20 14.10
N SER A 79 53.97 -19.69 13.05
CA SER A 79 53.33 -20.08 11.78
C SER A 79 52.27 -21.14 12.03
N ALA A 80 52.61 -22.21 12.76
CA ALA A 80 51.66 -23.27 13.09
C ALA A 80 50.42 -22.75 13.84
N ARG A 81 50.61 -21.85 14.82
CA ARG A 81 49.50 -21.23 15.55
C ARG A 81 48.61 -20.34 14.65
N LEU A 82 49.22 -19.55 13.77
CA LEU A 82 48.47 -18.70 12.84
C LEU A 82 47.72 -19.54 11.79
N GLU A 83 48.31 -20.64 11.34
CA GLU A 83 47.69 -21.60 10.42
C GLU A 83 46.46 -22.25 11.07
N THR A 84 46.57 -22.74 12.32
CA THR A 84 45.41 -23.24 13.07
C THR A 84 44.34 -22.16 13.24
N GLN A 85 44.71 -20.93 13.59
CA GLN A 85 43.73 -19.83 13.74
C GLN A 85 43.05 -19.49 12.41
N PHE A 86 43.79 -19.54 11.30
CA PHE A 86 43.24 -19.32 9.97
C PHE A 86 42.23 -20.41 9.60
N GLU A 87 42.56 -21.68 9.83
CA GLU A 87 41.65 -22.81 9.63
C GLU A 87 40.38 -22.71 10.48
N GLU A 88 40.52 -22.35 11.77
CA GLU A 88 39.37 -22.12 12.67
C GLU A 88 38.48 -20.97 12.19
N ASN A 89 39.07 -19.87 11.72
CA ASN A 89 38.33 -18.73 11.19
C ASN A 89 37.61 -19.07 9.88
N GLU A 90 38.23 -19.83 8.97
CA GLU A 90 37.58 -20.30 7.74
C GLU A 90 36.35 -21.16 8.05
N LEU A 91 36.46 -22.08 9.02
CA LEU A 91 35.31 -22.87 9.47
C LEU A 91 34.22 -21.99 10.09
N LEU A 92 34.59 -21.02 10.94
CA LEU A 92 33.64 -20.10 11.55
C LEU A 92 32.94 -19.22 10.52
N ILE A 93 33.67 -18.70 9.53
CA ILE A 93 33.10 -17.89 8.44
C ILE A 93 32.11 -18.74 7.63
N SER A 94 32.47 -19.98 7.31
CA SER A 94 31.57 -20.90 6.60
C SER A 94 30.29 -21.15 7.40
N ASP A 95 30.40 -21.48 8.69
CA ASP A 95 29.25 -21.75 9.57
C ASP A 95 28.36 -20.50 9.74
N VAL A 96 28.95 -19.34 10.01
CA VAL A 96 28.19 -18.09 10.17
C VAL A 96 27.52 -17.67 8.86
N THR A 97 28.14 -17.92 7.71
CA THR A 97 27.54 -17.64 6.39
C THR A 97 26.36 -18.58 6.12
N GLU A 98 26.48 -19.87 6.42
CA GLU A 98 25.38 -20.83 6.27
C GLU A 98 24.21 -20.48 7.22
N GLN A 99 24.50 -20.08 8.46
CA GLN A 99 23.49 -19.61 9.40
C GLN A 99 22.81 -18.33 8.91
N LEU A 100 23.56 -17.38 8.35
CA LEU A 100 23.03 -16.15 7.77
C LEU A 100 22.08 -16.49 6.61
N ASP A 101 22.51 -17.33 5.67
CA ASP A 101 21.70 -17.73 4.51
C ASP A 101 20.42 -18.47 4.92
N THR A 102 20.50 -19.36 5.91
CA THR A 102 19.34 -20.06 6.46
C THR A 102 18.35 -19.07 7.09
N ARG A 103 18.84 -18.11 7.88
CA ARG A 103 18.00 -17.07 8.50
C ARG A 103 17.43 -16.10 7.47
N LEU A 104 18.19 -15.74 6.44
CA LEU A 104 17.69 -14.93 5.32
C LEU A 104 16.62 -15.71 4.54
N GLY A 105 16.78 -17.01 4.36
CA GLY A 105 15.77 -17.89 3.76
C GLY A 105 14.43 -17.82 4.48
N SER A 106 14.43 -17.98 5.81
CA SER A 106 13.20 -17.87 6.61
C SER A 106 12.63 -16.44 6.63
N LEU A 107 13.49 -15.42 6.67
CA LEU A 107 13.05 -14.03 6.57
C LEU A 107 12.44 -13.70 5.20
N ARG A 108 12.95 -14.27 4.09
CA ARG A 108 12.38 -14.09 2.74
C ARG A 108 10.95 -14.57 2.65
N GLU A 109 10.59 -15.66 3.33
CA GLU A 109 9.20 -16.12 3.39
C GLU A 109 8.30 -15.09 4.10
N LEU A 110 8.75 -14.56 5.24
CA LEU A 110 8.03 -13.50 5.95
C LEU A 110 7.90 -12.22 5.12
N PHE A 111 8.94 -11.88 4.36
CA PHE A 111 8.94 -10.71 3.48
C PHE A 111 8.07 -10.86 2.25
N GLY A 112 7.93 -12.07 1.71
CA GLY A 112 6.95 -12.35 0.68
C GLY A 112 5.52 -12.07 1.17
N VAL A 113 5.19 -12.49 2.40
CA VAL A 113 3.90 -12.15 3.03
C VAL A 113 3.77 -10.64 3.23
N LEU A 114 4.81 -9.98 3.72
CA LEU A 114 4.81 -8.52 3.91
C LEU A 114 4.58 -7.77 2.59
N GLN A 115 5.23 -8.20 1.52
CA GLN A 115 5.06 -7.65 0.17
C GLN A 115 3.62 -7.81 -0.31
N GLN A 116 3.04 -9.00 -0.15
CA GLN A 116 1.65 -9.26 -0.53
C GLN A 116 0.70 -8.35 0.25
N VAL A 117 0.86 -8.28 1.57
CA VAL A 117 0.01 -7.45 2.43
C VAL A 117 0.15 -5.96 2.08
N ALA A 118 1.37 -5.46 1.82
CA ALA A 118 1.57 -4.08 1.39
C ALA A 118 0.92 -3.79 0.03
N GLY A 119 1.02 -4.73 -0.92
CA GLY A 119 0.36 -4.63 -2.23
C GLY A 119 -1.17 -4.62 -2.15
N ASP A 120 -1.74 -5.53 -1.36
CA ASP A 120 -3.18 -5.62 -1.10
C ASP A 120 -3.69 -4.36 -0.39
N ALA A 121 -2.97 -3.90 0.64
CA ALA A 121 -3.27 -2.68 1.38
C ALA A 121 -3.26 -1.45 0.48
N ARG A 122 -2.30 -1.38 -0.46
CA ARG A 122 -2.23 -0.26 -1.42
C ARG A 122 -3.50 -0.17 -2.26
N GLY A 123 -3.92 -1.28 -2.87
CA GLY A 123 -5.14 -1.30 -3.69
C GLY A 123 -6.39 -0.96 -2.89
N LEU A 124 -6.47 -1.46 -1.65
CA LEU A 124 -7.56 -1.12 -0.73
C LEU A 124 -7.57 0.36 -0.34
N PHE A 125 -6.40 0.95 -0.07
CA PHE A 125 -6.30 2.35 0.36
C PHE A 125 -6.56 3.32 -0.81
N GLU A 126 -6.09 3.03 -2.02
CA GLU A 126 -6.37 3.85 -3.20
C GLU A 126 -7.87 3.91 -3.50
N ALA A 127 -8.57 2.78 -3.39
CA ALA A 127 -10.00 2.70 -3.61
C ALA A 127 -10.84 3.23 -2.42
N SER A 128 -10.23 3.45 -1.26
CA SER A 128 -10.96 3.86 -0.06
C SER A 128 -11.21 5.37 -0.03
N LEU A 129 -12.41 5.74 0.42
CA LEU A 129 -12.79 7.13 0.64
C LEU A 129 -11.94 7.81 1.72
N THR A 130 -11.24 7.07 2.58
CA THR A 130 -10.32 7.64 3.58
C THR A 130 -9.08 8.26 2.94
N ASN A 131 -8.75 7.91 1.70
CA ASN A 131 -7.56 8.41 0.99
C ASN A 131 -7.61 9.92 0.72
N VAL A 132 -8.81 10.49 0.67
CA VAL A 132 -9.01 11.94 0.54
C VAL A 132 -8.45 12.71 1.75
N GLU A 133 -8.41 12.07 2.92
CA GLU A 133 -7.90 12.68 4.16
C GLU A 133 -6.44 12.32 4.45
N PHE A 134 -6.03 11.13 4.02
CA PHE A 134 -4.70 10.59 4.27
C PHE A 134 -3.99 10.28 2.95
N PRO A 135 -3.67 11.32 2.15
CA PRO A 135 -2.91 11.15 0.92
C PRO A 135 -1.49 10.66 1.21
N GLY A 136 -0.87 9.97 0.24
CA GLY A 136 0.53 9.53 0.32
C GLY A 136 0.77 8.18 1.01
N ARG A 137 -0.27 7.55 1.58
CA ARG A 137 -0.15 6.19 2.13
C ARG A 137 0.19 5.16 1.06
N SER A 138 -0.39 5.30 -0.13
CA SER A 138 -0.16 4.38 -1.26
C SER A 138 1.27 4.45 -1.80
N ASP A 139 1.92 5.62 -1.70
CA ASP A 139 3.32 5.79 -2.11
C ASP A 139 4.24 5.01 -1.18
N PHE A 140 4.08 5.19 0.14
CA PHE A 140 4.80 4.40 1.15
C PHE A 140 4.62 2.89 0.94
N LEU A 141 3.39 2.43 0.68
CA LEU A 141 3.13 1.01 0.45
C LEU A 141 3.73 0.50 -0.85
N THR A 142 3.81 1.34 -1.89
CA THR A 142 4.48 1.02 -3.15
C THR A 142 5.99 0.86 -2.94
N GLU A 143 6.60 1.79 -2.21
CA GLU A 143 8.02 1.72 -1.86
C GLU A 143 8.33 0.49 -1.00
N LEU A 144 7.51 0.23 0.02
CA LEU A 144 7.64 -0.93 0.88
C LEU A 144 7.53 -2.23 0.08
N ALA A 145 6.51 -2.37 -0.77
CA ALA A 145 6.33 -3.56 -1.61
C ALA A 145 7.51 -3.75 -2.59
N ALA A 146 8.02 -2.66 -3.19
CA ALA A 146 9.17 -2.72 -4.09
C ALA A 146 10.45 -3.14 -3.35
N LYS A 147 10.69 -2.60 -2.16
CA LYS A 147 11.82 -2.95 -1.28
C LYS A 147 11.79 -4.43 -0.92
N MET A 148 10.61 -4.96 -0.56
CA MET A 148 10.45 -6.36 -0.18
C MET A 148 10.51 -7.34 -1.35
N GLY A 149 10.23 -6.88 -2.57
CA GLY A 149 10.43 -7.68 -3.78
C GLY A 149 11.90 -7.81 -4.21
N SER A 150 12.82 -7.07 -3.58
CA SER A 150 14.26 -7.16 -3.87
C SER A 150 14.94 -8.23 -3.02
N SER A 151 15.94 -8.93 -3.58
CA SER A 151 16.61 -10.06 -2.90
C SER A 151 17.54 -9.65 -1.76
N ASP A 152 17.90 -8.37 -1.70
CA ASP A 152 19.06 -7.87 -0.95
C ASP A 152 18.67 -6.78 0.06
N GLN A 153 17.41 -6.34 0.10
CA GLN A 153 16.94 -5.30 1.02
C GLN A 153 15.93 -5.88 2.01
N LEU A 154 15.99 -5.38 3.25
CA LEU A 154 15.12 -5.77 4.34
C LEU A 154 14.25 -4.58 4.74
N ALA A 155 12.98 -4.83 5.07
CA ALA A 155 12.20 -3.85 5.79
C ALA A 155 12.80 -3.64 7.18
N SER A 156 12.90 -2.38 7.56
CA SER A 156 13.16 -1.96 8.93
C SER A 156 11.94 -2.24 9.81
N ILE A 157 12.16 -2.32 11.12
CA ILE A 157 11.07 -2.54 12.08
C ILE A 157 10.08 -1.39 12.03
N GLU A 158 10.59 -0.17 11.85
CA GLU A 158 9.81 1.05 11.73
C GLU A 158 8.86 1.01 10.52
N GLU A 159 9.31 0.50 9.37
CA GLU A 159 8.45 0.31 8.19
C GLU A 159 7.34 -0.71 8.44
N ILE A 160 7.63 -1.79 9.17
CA ILE A 160 6.64 -2.82 9.53
C ILE A 160 5.61 -2.24 10.50
N GLU A 161 6.05 -1.49 11.51
CA GLU A 161 5.17 -0.80 12.46
C GLU A 161 4.28 0.23 11.77
N GLN A 162 4.83 0.97 10.80
CA GLN A 162 4.06 1.91 10.00
C GLN A 162 2.99 1.20 9.17
N LEU A 163 3.31 0.07 8.50
CA LEU A 163 2.30 -0.72 7.78
C LEU A 163 1.16 -1.16 8.71
N TRP A 164 1.50 -1.74 9.87
CA TRP A 164 0.51 -2.16 10.86
C TRP A 164 -0.35 -0.99 11.34
N PHE A 165 0.28 0.15 11.64
CA PHE A 165 -0.41 1.36 12.07
C PHE A 165 -1.39 1.84 11.00
N GLU A 166 -0.99 1.85 9.73
CA GLU A 166 -1.84 2.29 8.63
C GLU A 166 -3.04 1.36 8.40
N LEU A 167 -2.83 0.04 8.49
CA LEU A 167 -3.91 -0.95 8.44
C LEU A 167 -4.92 -0.74 9.57
N GLN A 168 -4.43 -0.55 10.80
CA GLN A 168 -5.28 -0.30 11.96
C GLN A 168 -6.01 1.04 11.86
N ARG A 169 -5.34 2.07 11.35
CA ARG A 169 -5.92 3.39 11.08
C ARG A 169 -7.04 3.27 10.07
N GLU A 170 -6.82 2.58 8.95
CA GLU A 170 -7.84 2.34 7.94
C GLU A 170 -9.06 1.63 8.53
N ALA A 171 -8.86 0.52 9.23
CA ALA A 171 -9.94 -0.23 9.87
C ALA A 171 -10.76 0.62 10.85
N THR A 172 -10.10 1.54 11.56
CA THR A 172 -10.76 2.46 12.50
C THR A 172 -11.52 3.55 11.77
N GLU A 173 -10.94 4.14 10.72
CA GLU A 173 -11.53 5.25 9.97
C GLU A 173 -12.69 4.82 9.08
N LEU A 174 -12.68 3.58 8.56
CA LEU A 174 -13.79 3.00 7.81
C LEU A 174 -15.10 2.94 8.63
N GLY A 175 -15.01 2.89 9.95
CA GLY A 175 -16.18 2.90 10.85
C GLY A 175 -16.59 4.28 11.35
N ARG A 176 -15.85 5.35 11.02
CA ARG A 176 -16.06 6.70 11.56
C ARG A 176 -16.84 7.58 10.59
N VAL A 177 -17.76 8.37 11.16
CA VAL A 177 -18.34 9.53 10.47
C VAL A 177 -17.51 10.74 10.85
N LYS A 178 -16.95 11.42 9.85
CA LYS A 178 -16.03 12.53 10.07
C LYS A 178 -16.35 13.71 9.16
N ARG A 179 -16.39 14.90 9.75
CA ARG A 179 -16.48 16.16 9.03
C ARG A 179 -15.09 16.63 8.65
N ILE A 180 -14.94 17.02 7.39
CA ILE A 180 -13.71 17.57 6.82
C ILE A 180 -14.07 18.99 6.37
N SER A 181 -13.47 19.98 7.02
CA SER A 181 -13.76 21.38 6.73
C SER A 181 -12.86 21.93 5.63
N ASN A 182 -13.39 22.88 4.86
CA ASN A 182 -12.67 23.52 3.74
C ASN A 182 -12.07 22.51 2.75
N PHE A 183 -12.87 21.55 2.32
CA PHE A 183 -12.44 20.53 1.38
C PHE A 183 -12.66 20.99 -0.07
N GLU A 184 -11.67 20.75 -0.94
CA GLU A 184 -11.74 21.12 -2.35
C GLU A 184 -12.45 20.02 -3.16
N LEU A 185 -13.53 20.38 -3.85
CA LEU A 185 -14.28 19.47 -4.71
C LEU A 185 -14.69 20.11 -6.02
N ILE A 186 -14.95 19.26 -7.01
CA ILE A 186 -15.35 19.66 -8.36
C ILE A 186 -16.89 19.59 -8.44
N THR A 187 -17.56 20.69 -8.73
CA THR A 187 -19.02 20.74 -8.91
C THR A 187 -19.46 19.97 -10.15
N ALA A 188 -20.76 19.71 -10.28
CA ALA A 188 -21.31 19.06 -11.49
C ALA A 188 -20.98 19.84 -12.79
N ASP A 189 -20.82 21.17 -12.69
CA ASP A 189 -20.43 22.07 -13.79
C ASP A 189 -18.92 22.07 -14.09
N GLY A 190 -18.12 21.36 -13.30
CA GLY A 190 -16.66 21.27 -13.46
C GLY A 190 -15.89 22.41 -12.79
N GLU A 191 -16.55 23.24 -11.97
CA GLU A 191 -15.87 24.29 -11.20
C GLU A 191 -15.29 23.73 -9.91
N VAL A 192 -14.11 24.22 -9.52
CA VAL A 192 -13.49 23.84 -8.24
C VAL A 192 -13.99 24.76 -7.15
N VAL A 193 -14.60 24.20 -6.12
CA VAL A 193 -15.13 24.92 -4.96
C VAL A 193 -14.59 24.34 -3.66
N THR A 194 -14.55 25.16 -2.62
CA THR A 194 -14.14 24.75 -1.27
C THR A 194 -15.35 24.78 -0.34
N GLU A 195 -15.74 23.64 0.20
CA GLU A 195 -16.84 23.52 1.14
C GLU A 195 -16.61 22.43 2.20
N ASP A 196 -17.43 22.42 3.23
CA ASP A 196 -17.39 21.38 4.25
C ASP A 196 -18.04 20.10 3.71
N VAL A 197 -17.38 18.97 3.93
CA VAL A 197 -17.87 17.65 3.55
C VAL A 197 -17.89 16.71 4.75
N VAL A 198 -18.75 15.69 4.69
CA VAL A 198 -18.78 14.62 5.68
C VAL A 198 -18.49 13.30 4.98
N ARG A 199 -17.50 12.58 5.49
CA ARG A 199 -17.25 11.19 5.15
C ARG A 199 -18.01 10.29 6.11
N VAL A 200 -18.83 9.40 5.57
CA VAL A 200 -19.58 8.40 6.30
C VAL A 200 -18.88 7.05 6.14
N GLY A 201 -17.93 6.77 7.03
CA GLY A 201 -17.13 5.55 7.00
C GLY A 201 -16.37 5.37 5.69
N GLY A 202 -16.42 4.16 5.13
CA GLY A 202 -15.96 3.84 3.79
C GLY A 202 -17.05 3.87 2.71
N PHE A 203 -18.24 4.41 3.01
CA PHE A 203 -19.44 4.23 2.19
C PHE A 203 -19.82 5.44 1.34
N ASN A 204 -19.80 6.64 1.91
CA ASN A 204 -20.20 7.84 1.17
C ASN A 204 -19.38 9.06 1.58
N LEU A 205 -19.14 9.93 0.62
CA LEU A 205 -18.77 11.33 0.85
C LEU A 205 -19.98 12.19 0.50
N VAL A 206 -20.30 13.15 1.36
CA VAL A 206 -21.48 14.01 1.18
C VAL A 206 -21.17 15.47 1.50
N ALA A 207 -21.90 16.36 0.83
CA ALA A 207 -22.02 17.77 1.14
C ALA A 207 -23.49 18.09 1.45
N ASP A 208 -23.79 19.35 1.81
CA ASP A 208 -25.15 19.75 2.15
C ASP A 208 -26.11 19.54 0.97
N GLY A 209 -27.08 18.63 1.13
CA GLY A 209 -28.05 18.23 0.12
C GLY A 209 -27.51 17.37 -1.02
N ARG A 210 -26.24 16.97 -1.02
CA ARG A 210 -25.58 16.32 -2.17
C ARG A 210 -24.69 15.14 -1.77
N TYR A 211 -24.70 14.10 -2.60
CA TYR A 211 -23.71 13.04 -2.59
C TYR A 211 -22.54 13.37 -3.51
N LEU A 212 -21.35 12.96 -3.10
CA LEU A 212 -20.10 13.16 -3.81
C LEU A 212 -19.53 11.81 -4.27
N GLN A 213 -18.70 11.86 -5.29
CA GLN A 213 -17.98 10.74 -5.86
C GLN A 213 -16.48 10.97 -5.71
N HIS A 214 -15.76 9.93 -5.33
CA HIS A 214 -14.30 9.92 -5.29
C HIS A 214 -13.75 9.25 -6.55
N ASN A 215 -12.72 9.85 -7.14
CA ASN A 215 -11.92 9.23 -8.19
C ASN A 215 -10.61 8.71 -7.57
N PRO A 216 -10.42 7.37 -7.48
CA PRO A 216 -9.21 6.76 -6.93
C PRO A 216 -7.91 7.15 -7.66
N GLU A 217 -7.97 7.36 -8.98
CA GLU A 217 -6.77 7.59 -9.80
C GLU A 217 -6.16 8.97 -9.56
N THR A 218 -7.01 9.99 -9.44
CA THR A 218 -6.60 11.39 -9.22
C THR A 218 -6.70 11.80 -7.75
N ASN A 219 -7.24 10.92 -6.90
CA ASN A 219 -7.66 11.21 -5.53
C ASN A 219 -8.54 12.47 -5.39
N SER A 220 -9.30 12.80 -6.44
CA SER A 220 -10.18 13.98 -6.46
C SER A 220 -11.60 13.61 -6.09
N VAL A 221 -12.33 14.54 -5.48
CA VAL A 221 -13.76 14.37 -5.19
C VAL A 221 -14.56 15.30 -6.07
N SER A 222 -15.62 14.79 -6.67
CA SER A 222 -16.55 15.56 -7.49
C SER A 222 -17.98 15.35 -7.03
N GLU A 223 -18.83 16.33 -7.28
CA GLU A 223 -20.27 16.16 -7.17
C GLU A 223 -20.74 15.13 -8.21
N LEU A 224 -21.72 14.31 -7.83
CA LEU A 224 -22.40 13.47 -8.80
C LEU A 224 -23.18 14.33 -9.80
N GLN A 225 -23.04 14.04 -11.09
CA GLN A 225 -23.80 14.67 -12.17
C GLN A 225 -25.32 14.56 -11.99
N ARG A 226 -25.77 13.53 -11.26
CA ARG A 226 -27.17 13.34 -10.91
C ARG A 226 -27.29 12.89 -9.46
N GLN A 227 -28.10 13.62 -8.71
CA GLN A 227 -28.46 13.27 -7.33
C GLN A 227 -29.69 12.34 -7.29
N PRO A 228 -29.84 11.51 -6.25
CA PRO A 228 -31.05 10.71 -6.06
C PRO A 228 -32.32 11.57 -6.01
N GLU A 229 -33.32 11.26 -6.85
CA GLU A 229 -34.56 12.05 -6.97
C GLU A 229 -35.42 12.03 -5.69
N GLN A 230 -35.29 10.96 -4.90
CA GLN A 230 -36.06 10.81 -3.67
C GLN A 230 -35.44 11.70 -2.60
N GLY A 231 -36.14 12.79 -2.23
CA GLY A 231 -35.67 13.79 -1.27
C GLY A 231 -35.27 13.26 0.10
N ARG A 232 -35.66 12.02 0.47
CA ARG A 232 -35.17 11.35 1.69
C ARG A 232 -33.66 11.11 1.67
N PHE A 233 -33.04 10.95 0.50
CA PHE A 233 -31.61 10.69 0.38
C PHE A 233 -30.82 11.99 0.50
N THR A 234 -31.12 12.98 -0.35
CA THR A 234 -30.49 14.31 -0.29
C THR A 234 -30.79 15.03 1.02
N GLY A 235 -32.00 14.91 1.56
CA GLY A 235 -32.34 15.41 2.90
C GLY A 235 -31.49 14.78 4.00
N SER A 236 -31.21 13.47 3.90
CA SER A 236 -30.35 12.79 4.89
C SER A 236 -28.89 13.25 4.87
N THR A 237 -28.40 13.80 3.75
CA THR A 237 -27.06 14.40 3.70
C THR A 237 -27.03 15.75 4.42
N SER A 238 -28.09 16.56 4.28
CA SER A 238 -28.26 17.78 5.09
C SER A 238 -28.39 17.46 6.58
N ASP A 239 -29.12 16.40 6.95
CA ASP A 239 -29.28 15.98 8.34
C ASP A 239 -27.94 15.58 8.97
N ILE A 240 -27.11 14.79 8.27
CA ILE A 240 -25.78 14.40 8.77
C ILE A 240 -24.79 15.57 8.77
N MET A 241 -24.93 16.50 7.82
CA MET A 241 -24.18 17.76 7.79
C MET A 241 -24.62 18.73 8.89
N GLY A 242 -25.85 18.63 9.41
CA GLY A 242 -26.33 19.42 10.55
C GLY A 242 -26.01 18.80 11.91
N ALA A 243 -25.80 17.49 11.96
CA ALA A 243 -25.60 16.75 13.20
C ALA A 243 -24.24 17.01 13.86
N GLN A 244 -24.25 17.07 15.20
CA GLN A 244 -23.08 17.18 16.05
C GLN A 244 -22.83 15.88 16.84
N PRO A 245 -21.58 15.63 17.26
CA PRO A 245 -21.28 14.51 18.15
C PRO A 245 -22.13 14.57 19.42
N GLY A 246 -22.99 13.57 19.62
CA GLY A 246 -23.89 13.47 20.78
C GLY A 246 -25.36 13.74 20.50
N ASP A 247 -25.71 14.22 19.30
CA ASP A 247 -27.11 14.55 18.92
C ASP A 247 -28.03 13.33 18.74
N GLY A 248 -27.48 12.12 18.83
CA GLY A 248 -28.22 10.86 18.70
C GLY A 248 -28.04 10.20 17.34
N VAL A 249 -29.01 9.38 16.93
CA VAL A 249 -28.94 8.60 15.68
C VAL A 249 -29.52 9.40 14.52
N VAL A 250 -28.74 9.57 13.45
CA VAL A 250 -29.19 10.18 12.19
C VAL A 250 -29.57 9.07 11.21
N GLN A 251 -30.74 9.18 10.58
CA GLN A 251 -31.12 8.28 9.49
C GLN A 251 -30.43 8.72 8.21
N PHE A 252 -29.59 7.86 7.64
CA PHE A 252 -28.78 8.19 6.48
C PHE A 252 -28.99 7.19 5.33
N GLY A 253 -29.14 7.70 4.11
CA GLY A 253 -29.15 6.91 2.90
C GLY A 253 -27.74 6.46 2.52
N LEU A 254 -27.37 5.23 2.89
CA LEU A 254 -26.03 4.69 2.67
C LEU A 254 -25.93 3.88 1.37
N ASP A 255 -24.87 4.10 0.60
CA ASP A 255 -24.47 3.25 -0.52
C ASP A 255 -23.36 2.28 -0.09
N PRO A 256 -23.63 0.96 0.00
CA PRO A 256 -22.63 -0.02 0.42
C PRO A 256 -21.50 -0.22 -0.59
N THR A 257 -21.62 0.33 -1.81
CA THR A 257 -20.64 0.21 -2.90
C THR A 257 -19.71 1.41 -3.02
N SER A 258 -19.57 2.19 -1.95
CA SER A 258 -18.68 3.35 -1.91
C SER A 258 -19.00 4.41 -2.98
N GLY A 259 -20.27 4.54 -3.37
CA GLY A 259 -20.74 5.50 -4.36
C GLY A 259 -20.82 4.97 -5.80
N GLN A 260 -20.47 3.71 -6.08
CA GLN A 260 -20.57 3.16 -7.44
C GLN A 260 -22.03 3.09 -7.93
N ILE A 261 -22.97 2.67 -7.08
CA ILE A 261 -24.40 2.64 -7.44
C ILE A 261 -24.90 4.05 -7.72
N LEU A 262 -24.50 5.02 -6.90
CA LEU A 262 -24.86 6.42 -7.11
C LEU A 262 -24.27 6.99 -8.41
N GLY A 263 -23.04 6.60 -8.76
CA GLY A 263 -22.42 6.96 -10.05
C GLY A 263 -23.22 6.45 -11.26
N LEU A 264 -23.79 5.24 -11.17
CA LEU A 264 -24.63 4.67 -12.23
C LEU A 264 -26.01 5.36 -12.37
N LEU A 265 -26.40 6.21 -11.42
CA LEU A 265 -27.68 6.92 -11.49
C LEU A 265 -27.77 7.84 -12.72
N VAL A 266 -26.64 8.36 -13.19
CA VAL A 266 -26.57 9.18 -14.42
C VAL A 266 -27.04 8.41 -15.66
N GLU A 267 -26.88 7.08 -15.67
CA GLU A 267 -27.26 6.22 -16.79
C GLU A 267 -28.75 5.89 -16.81
N THR A 268 -29.47 6.11 -15.70
CA THR A 268 -30.89 5.74 -15.58
C THR A 268 -31.79 6.91 -15.97
N PRO A 269 -32.55 6.83 -17.08
CA PRO A 269 -33.39 7.95 -17.50
C PRO A 269 -34.55 8.17 -16.53
N ASN A 270 -34.75 9.44 -16.16
CA ASN A 270 -35.87 9.85 -15.31
C ASN A 270 -37.22 9.77 -16.06
N LEU A 271 -38.34 9.91 -15.36
CA LEU A 271 -39.68 9.82 -15.98
C LEU A 271 -39.85 10.82 -17.14
N THR A 272 -39.33 12.03 -17.01
CA THR A 272 -39.43 13.06 -18.05
C THR A 272 -38.56 12.71 -19.26
N GLU A 273 -37.33 12.26 -19.05
CA GLU A 273 -36.40 11.78 -20.07
C GLU A 273 -36.96 10.55 -20.77
N ARG A 274 -37.62 9.63 -20.06
CA ARG A 274 -38.32 8.47 -20.64
C ARG A 274 -39.47 8.92 -21.57
N VAL A 275 -40.25 9.92 -21.15
CA VAL A 275 -41.32 10.49 -22.00
C VAL A 275 -40.72 11.15 -23.25
N GLN A 276 -39.62 11.88 -23.11
CA GLN A 276 -38.92 12.50 -24.23
C GLN A 276 -38.31 11.46 -25.19
N GLN A 277 -37.72 10.37 -24.66
CA GLN A 277 -37.20 9.24 -25.44
C GLN A 277 -38.30 8.52 -26.21
N GLY A 278 -39.53 8.46 -25.67
CA GLY A 278 -40.71 7.93 -26.36
C GLY A 278 -41.15 8.77 -27.57
N GLY A 279 -40.61 9.98 -27.73
CA GLY A 279 -40.90 10.87 -28.85
C GLY A 279 -42.39 11.14 -29.04
N ILE A 280 -42.79 11.39 -30.29
CA ILE A 280 -44.19 11.70 -30.64
C ILE A 280 -45.15 10.58 -30.20
N VAL A 281 -44.73 9.32 -30.34
CA VAL A 281 -45.57 8.15 -29.99
C VAL A 281 -45.85 8.12 -28.49
N GLY A 282 -44.86 8.40 -27.64
CA GLY A 282 -45.02 8.50 -26.19
C GLY A 282 -46.06 9.55 -25.80
N TYR A 283 -46.00 10.75 -26.38
CA TYR A 283 -46.97 11.81 -26.12
C TYR A 283 -48.40 11.44 -26.56
N VAL A 284 -48.56 10.73 -27.69
CA VAL A 284 -49.88 10.27 -28.16
C VAL A 284 -50.48 9.25 -27.19
N ILE A 285 -49.69 8.27 -26.72
CA ILE A 285 -50.14 7.26 -25.75
C ILE A 285 -50.56 7.92 -24.43
N ILE A 286 -49.75 8.84 -23.91
CA ILE A 286 -50.06 9.56 -22.65
C ILE A 286 -51.36 10.36 -22.81
N THR A 287 -51.53 11.06 -23.94
CA THR A 287 -52.75 11.84 -24.21
C THR A 287 -53.99 10.95 -24.27
N LEU A 288 -53.92 9.83 -25.00
CA LEU A 288 -55.02 8.85 -25.06
C LEU A 288 -55.32 8.25 -23.68
N GLY A 289 -54.28 7.96 -22.90
CA GLY A 289 -54.40 7.50 -21.51
C GLY A 289 -55.16 8.49 -20.64
N ILE A 290 -54.84 9.78 -20.72
CA ILE A 290 -55.53 10.85 -20.00
C ILE A 290 -57.02 10.90 -20.39
N PHE A 291 -57.35 10.84 -21.68
CA PHE A 291 -58.75 10.80 -22.13
C PHE A 291 -59.50 9.57 -21.61
N GLY A 292 -58.86 8.40 -21.61
CA GLY A 292 -59.43 7.17 -21.05
C GLY A 292 -59.71 7.29 -19.55
N VAL A 293 -58.77 7.84 -18.79
CA VAL A 293 -58.92 8.08 -17.35
C VAL A 293 -60.03 9.09 -17.07
N LEU A 294 -60.13 10.18 -17.84
CA LEU A 294 -61.19 11.18 -17.69
C LEU A 294 -62.59 10.59 -17.96
N LEU A 295 -62.74 9.80 -19.02
CA LEU A 295 -64.00 9.09 -19.31
C LEU A 295 -64.34 8.08 -18.21
N SER A 296 -63.34 7.36 -17.70
CA SER A 296 -63.53 6.42 -16.59
C SER A 296 -63.98 7.14 -15.31
N LEU A 297 -63.37 8.29 -14.98
CA LEU A 297 -63.76 9.11 -13.83
C LEU A 297 -65.16 9.69 -13.97
N GLU A 298 -65.53 10.22 -15.15
CA GLU A 298 -66.89 10.70 -15.43
C GLU A 298 -67.91 9.58 -15.20
N ARG A 299 -67.66 8.39 -15.76
CA ARG A 299 -68.55 7.25 -15.58
C ARG A 299 -68.62 6.76 -14.16
N MET A 300 -67.48 6.70 -13.46
CA MET A 300 -67.45 6.30 -12.06
C MET A 300 -68.26 7.27 -11.19
N ILE A 301 -68.15 8.58 -11.41
CA ILE A 301 -68.93 9.60 -10.69
C ILE A 301 -70.42 9.48 -11.06
N SER A 302 -70.77 9.35 -12.33
CA SER A 302 -72.16 9.22 -12.79
C SER A 302 -72.84 7.97 -12.20
N LEU A 303 -72.15 6.82 -12.18
CA LEU A 303 -72.65 5.58 -11.60
C LEU A 303 -72.77 5.69 -10.07
N TRP A 304 -71.78 6.30 -9.41
CA TRP A 304 -71.83 6.53 -7.97
C TRP A 304 -72.99 7.44 -7.57
N ILE A 305 -73.22 8.54 -8.29
CA ILE A 305 -74.37 9.43 -8.07
C ILE A 305 -75.69 8.67 -8.31
N SER A 306 -75.79 7.91 -9.41
CA SER A 306 -77.00 7.14 -9.73
C SER A 306 -77.30 6.09 -8.65
N GLY A 307 -76.28 5.37 -8.18
CA GLY A 307 -76.40 4.41 -7.09
C GLY A 307 -76.81 5.08 -5.77
N ARG A 308 -76.27 6.26 -5.46
CA ARG A 308 -76.71 7.05 -4.28
C ARG A 308 -78.17 7.48 -4.39
N LYS A 309 -78.62 7.91 -5.56
CA LYS A 309 -80.02 8.32 -5.79
C LYS A 309 -80.98 7.13 -5.63
N VAL A 310 -80.63 5.97 -6.17
CA VAL A 310 -81.42 4.73 -5.99
C VAL A 310 -81.48 4.31 -4.51
N ASN A 311 -80.33 4.34 -3.81
CA ASN A 311 -80.29 4.03 -2.39
C ASN A 311 -81.07 5.02 -1.51
N ALA A 312 -81.15 6.29 -1.92
CA ALA A 312 -81.98 7.29 -1.26
C ALA A 312 -83.48 7.02 -1.49
N GLN A 313 -83.87 6.64 -2.71
CA GLN A 313 -85.24 6.27 -3.05
C GLN A 313 -85.73 5.04 -2.29
N LEU A 314 -84.87 4.03 -2.05
CA LEU A 314 -85.22 2.86 -1.22
C LEU A 314 -85.63 3.21 0.21
N LYS A 315 -85.29 4.42 0.68
CA LYS A 315 -85.60 4.90 2.04
C LYS A 315 -86.76 5.90 2.05
N ASN A 316 -87.33 6.23 0.90
CA ASN A 316 -88.40 7.22 0.77
C ASN A 316 -89.61 6.60 0.06
N ASP A 317 -90.77 6.69 0.69
CA ASP A 317 -92.00 6.05 0.23
C ASP A 317 -92.64 6.79 -0.96
N THR A 318 -92.27 8.06 -1.21
CA THR A 318 -92.75 8.82 -2.38
C THR A 318 -91.80 8.66 -3.57
N PRO A 319 -92.25 8.17 -4.74
CA PRO A 319 -91.41 8.03 -5.92
C PRO A 319 -90.90 9.37 -6.48
N ASP A 320 -89.61 9.47 -6.76
CA ASP A 320 -88.98 10.60 -7.45
C ASP A 320 -88.49 10.18 -8.85
N THR A 321 -88.92 10.89 -9.90
CA THR A 321 -88.56 10.62 -11.29
C THR A 321 -87.09 10.94 -11.62
N GLY A 322 -86.36 11.61 -10.71
CA GLY A 322 -84.94 11.94 -10.84
C GLY A 322 -83.97 10.76 -10.72
N ASN A 323 -84.46 9.54 -10.49
CA ASN A 323 -83.66 8.32 -10.37
C ASN A 323 -84.35 7.09 -10.99
N ALA A 324 -83.56 6.07 -11.37
CA ALA A 324 -84.07 4.91 -12.09
C ALA A 324 -85.14 4.13 -11.31
N LEU A 325 -84.95 3.94 -10.00
CA LEU A 325 -85.92 3.20 -9.17
C LEU A 325 -87.23 3.98 -9.01
N GLY A 326 -87.15 5.29 -8.80
CA GLY A 326 -88.34 6.12 -8.67
C GLY A 326 -89.15 6.23 -9.96
N ARG A 327 -88.52 6.18 -11.15
CA ARG A 327 -89.25 6.06 -12.43
C ARG A 327 -90.06 4.76 -12.53
N VAL A 328 -89.48 3.63 -12.11
CA VAL A 328 -90.15 2.32 -12.11
C VAL A 328 -91.31 2.31 -11.08
N LEU A 329 -91.09 2.84 -9.89
CA LEU A 329 -92.14 2.96 -8.86
C LEU A 329 -93.27 3.92 -9.31
N THR A 330 -92.95 5.02 -10.00
CA THR A 330 -93.95 5.94 -10.56
C THR A 330 -94.77 5.26 -11.66
N ALA A 331 -94.12 4.48 -12.54
CA ALA A 331 -94.80 3.72 -13.59
C ALA A 331 -95.71 2.62 -13.02
N TYR A 332 -95.31 1.99 -11.90
CA TYR A 332 -96.15 1.05 -11.15
C TYR A 332 -97.36 1.75 -10.52
N ASP A 333 -97.15 2.84 -9.78
CA ASP A 333 -98.23 3.55 -9.09
C ASP A 333 -99.26 4.13 -10.07
N GLY A 334 -98.81 4.63 -11.22
CA GLY A 334 -99.69 5.18 -12.27
C GLY A 334 -100.50 4.14 -13.05
N ASN A 335 -100.10 2.86 -13.04
CA ASN A 335 -100.74 1.80 -13.83
C ASN A 335 -101.18 0.60 -12.97
N ARG A 336 -101.35 0.78 -11.66
CA ARG A 336 -101.63 -0.28 -10.68
C ARG A 336 -102.90 -1.12 -10.95
N ASN A 337 -103.83 -0.58 -11.74
CA ASN A 337 -105.09 -1.22 -12.11
C ASN A 337 -105.11 -1.74 -13.57
N ALA A 338 -103.99 -1.64 -14.29
CA ALA A 338 -103.87 -2.18 -15.64
C ALA A 338 -103.74 -3.70 -15.63
N ASP A 339 -104.05 -4.34 -16.76
CA ASP A 339 -103.79 -5.76 -16.97
C ASP A 339 -102.28 -6.04 -16.91
N VAL A 340 -101.93 -7.28 -16.54
CA VAL A 340 -100.55 -7.68 -16.25
C VAL A 340 -99.62 -7.41 -17.44
N GLU A 341 -100.11 -7.60 -18.66
CA GLU A 341 -99.35 -7.40 -19.89
C GLU A 341 -99.05 -5.90 -20.13
N THR A 342 -100.02 -5.01 -19.89
CA THR A 342 -99.80 -3.56 -19.95
C THR A 342 -98.88 -3.05 -18.84
N LEU A 343 -98.98 -3.60 -17.64
CA LEU A 343 -98.10 -3.24 -16.53
C LEU A 343 -96.65 -3.66 -16.80
N GLU A 344 -96.45 -4.88 -17.32
CA GLU A 344 -95.14 -5.40 -17.73
C GLU A 344 -94.52 -4.53 -18.83
N LEU A 345 -95.32 -4.13 -19.83
CA LEU A 345 -94.89 -3.23 -20.89
C LEU A 345 -94.46 -1.86 -20.33
N LYS A 346 -95.24 -1.27 -19.42
CA LYS A 346 -94.97 0.05 -18.84
C LYS A 346 -93.79 0.05 -17.87
N LEU A 347 -93.57 -1.04 -17.15
CA LEU A 347 -92.38 -1.21 -16.33
C LEU A 347 -91.13 -1.43 -17.20
N GLY A 348 -91.24 -2.20 -18.28
CA GLY A 348 -90.17 -2.36 -19.26
C GLY A 348 -89.76 -1.03 -19.90
N GLU A 349 -90.73 -0.16 -20.22
CA GLU A 349 -90.49 1.19 -20.74
C GLU A 349 -89.75 2.10 -19.75
N ALA A 350 -89.94 1.91 -18.43
CA ALA A 350 -89.32 2.73 -17.39
C ALA A 350 -87.89 2.29 -16.98
N ILE A 351 -87.50 1.06 -17.33
CA ILE A 351 -86.18 0.46 -17.02
C ILE A 351 -85.12 0.82 -18.08
N LEU A 352 -85.53 0.97 -19.34
CA LEU A 352 -84.70 1.45 -20.45
C LEU A 352 -84.32 2.92 -20.25
#